data_AF-A0A364KXQ9-F1
#
_entry.id   AF-A0A364KXQ9-F1
#
_cell.length_a   1.000
_cell.length_b   1.000
_cell.length_c   1.000
_cell.angle_alpha   90.00
_cell.angle_beta   90.00
_cell.angle_gamma   90.00
#
_symmetry.space_group_name_H-M   'P 1'
#
loop_
_entity.id
_entity.type
_entity.pdbx_description
1 polymer ?
#
loop_
_entity_poly.entity_id
_entity_poly.type
_entity_poly.pdbx_seq_one_letter_code
_entity_poly.pdbx_strand_id
1 'polypeptide(L)'
;MDDTTGIHIHVSPVNGRWSLVDLKRIAEAIIHFDNPLNTLFPNHNYTQAFLKSNLRDNPILNKLPRGKSPSSVIQETKTVEELIYIMNPPDGRSDFSQRKYAWNFTNNSNDPSVCSNPKYTIEFRSPRSTTACNLIEKWIAFTVTFLHGSVTSPENIHNDFEPTVDGLNGFLYRNRPPGGTDNYCWEKHLSQDAIDKVLNDVDHHTVEE
;
A
#
# COMPACT_ATOMS: atom_id res chain seq x y z
N MET A 1 21.72 -14.80 -14.59
CA MET A 1 20.79 -13.89 -13.88
C MET A 1 20.80 -14.36 -12.46
N ASP A 2 21.27 -13.54 -11.52
CA ASP A 2 21.32 -13.94 -10.10
C ASP A 2 19.89 -14.06 -9.55
N ASP A 3 19.60 -15.23 -8.97
CA ASP A 3 18.26 -15.74 -8.66
C ASP A 3 17.58 -15.14 -7.41
N THR A 4 18.02 -14.00 -6.89
CA THR A 4 17.48 -13.48 -5.61
C THR A 4 17.48 -11.96 -5.48
N THR A 5 16.64 -11.23 -6.23
CA THR A 5 16.37 -9.82 -5.87
C THR A 5 14.92 -9.43 -6.13
N GLY A 6 14.06 -9.44 -5.11
CA GLY A 6 12.82 -8.66 -5.14
C GLY A 6 13.15 -7.19 -4.91
N ILE A 7 12.55 -6.27 -5.67
CA ILE A 7 12.65 -4.84 -5.35
C ILE A 7 11.79 -4.57 -4.13
N HIS A 8 12.42 -4.12 -3.04
CA HIS A 8 11.74 -3.72 -1.82
C HIS A 8 11.93 -2.22 -1.62
N ILE A 9 10.84 -1.50 -1.46
CA ILE A 9 10.86 -0.05 -1.24
C ILE A 9 10.43 0.20 0.19
N HIS A 10 11.34 0.76 0.99
CA HIS A 10 11.09 1.10 2.38
C HIS A 10 10.86 2.60 2.53
N VAL A 11 9.74 2.98 3.13
CA VAL A 11 9.38 4.40 3.34
C VAL A 11 9.06 4.64 4.81
N SER A 12 9.76 5.60 5.40
CA SER A 12 9.51 6.14 6.75
C SER A 12 9.14 7.62 6.66
N PRO A 13 8.37 8.15 7.62
CA PRO A 13 8.14 9.59 7.68
C PRO A 13 9.42 10.31 8.13
N VAL A 14 9.50 11.62 7.86
CA VAL A 14 10.67 12.45 8.19
C VAL A 14 11.01 12.41 9.68
N ASN A 15 9.98 12.35 10.54
CA ASN A 15 10.15 12.30 12.00
C ASN A 15 10.41 10.88 12.53
N GLY A 16 10.76 9.94 11.65
CA GLY A 16 11.28 8.63 12.00
C GLY A 16 10.25 7.58 12.41
N ARG A 17 9.00 7.91 12.76
CA ARG A 17 7.96 6.91 13.08
C ARG A 17 6.58 7.30 12.58
N TRP A 18 5.85 6.33 12.03
CA TRP A 18 4.44 6.48 11.68
C TRP A 18 3.57 6.50 12.93
N SER A 19 2.59 7.41 12.99
CA SER A 19 1.55 7.35 14.02
C SER A 19 0.58 6.19 13.74
N LEU A 20 -0.16 5.72 14.74
CA LEU A 20 -1.22 4.73 14.52
C LEU A 20 -2.28 5.25 13.54
N VAL A 21 -2.59 6.55 13.61
CA VAL A 21 -3.56 7.19 12.71
C VAL A 21 -3.09 7.10 11.26
N ASP A 22 -1.81 7.42 11.00
CA ASP A 22 -1.24 7.33 9.65
C ASP A 22 -1.25 5.88 9.14
N LEU A 23 -0.86 4.92 9.99
CA LEU A 23 -0.82 3.52 9.61
C LEU A 23 -2.22 2.97 9.29
N LYS A 24 -3.26 3.41 10.02
CA LYS A 24 -4.64 3.04 9.71
C LYS A 24 -5.09 3.57 8.35
N ARG A 25 -4.80 4.84 8.06
CA ARG A 25 -5.15 5.43 6.75
C ARG A 25 -4.42 4.74 5.59
N ILE A 26 -3.14 4.42 5.78
CA ILE A 26 -2.38 3.60 4.83
C ILE A 26 -3.01 2.22 4.64
N ALA A 27 -3.37 1.55 5.75
CA ALA A 27 -4.03 0.24 5.69
C ALA A 27 -5.37 0.33 4.94
N GLU A 28 -6.20 1.33 5.20
CA GLU A 28 -7.46 1.55 4.49
C GLU A 28 -7.25 1.76 3.00
N ALA A 29 -6.29 2.59 2.59
CA ALA A 29 -5.98 2.79 1.18
C ALA A 29 -5.54 1.49 0.49
N ILE A 30 -4.73 0.67 1.17
CA ILE A 30 -4.29 -0.64 0.65
C ILE A 30 -5.48 -1.57 0.43
N ILE A 31 -6.40 -1.64 1.38
CA ILE A 31 -7.60 -2.47 1.28
C ILE A 31 -8.54 -1.95 0.18
N HIS A 32 -8.78 -0.63 0.14
CA HIS A 32 -9.65 0.01 -0.85
C HIS A 32 -9.17 -0.25 -2.27
N PHE A 33 -7.86 -0.13 -2.51
CA PHE A 33 -7.26 -0.34 -3.83
C PHE A 33 -6.70 -1.75 -4.06
N ASP A 34 -7.04 -2.77 -3.26
CA ASP A 34 -6.45 -4.13 -3.39
C ASP A 34 -6.63 -4.73 -4.80
N ASN A 35 -7.81 -4.53 -5.42
CA ASN A 35 -8.07 -4.99 -6.78
C ASN A 35 -7.24 -4.22 -7.84
N PRO A 36 -7.28 -2.88 -7.89
CA PRO A 36 -6.40 -2.08 -8.76
C PRO A 36 -4.92 -2.39 -8.59
N LEU A 37 -4.45 -2.55 -7.35
CA LEU A 37 -3.07 -2.94 -7.04
C LEU A 37 -2.74 -4.29 -7.65
N ASN A 38 -3.64 -5.27 -7.59
CA ASN A 38 -3.45 -6.57 -8.23
C ASN A 38 -3.31 -6.49 -9.75
N THR A 39 -4.11 -5.62 -10.37
CA THR A 39 -4.07 -5.40 -11.81
C THR A 39 -2.76 -4.74 -12.23
N LEU A 40 -2.28 -3.78 -11.44
CA LEU A 40 -1.03 -3.08 -11.69
C LEU A 40 0.21 -3.97 -11.41
N PHE A 41 0.10 -4.87 -10.44
CA PHE A 41 1.16 -5.79 -9.99
C PHE A 41 0.70 -7.25 -10.08
N PRO A 42 0.51 -7.81 -11.29
CA PRO A 42 0.04 -9.17 -11.44
C PRO A 42 1.09 -10.17 -10.92
N ASN A 43 0.58 -11.32 -10.46
CA ASN A 43 1.39 -12.42 -9.95
C ASN A 43 2.59 -12.74 -10.84
N HIS A 44 3.74 -12.92 -10.20
CA HIS A 44 4.96 -13.38 -10.84
C HIS A 44 5.64 -14.46 -10.00
N ASN A 45 6.25 -15.43 -10.69
CA ASN A 45 6.71 -16.67 -10.08
C ASN A 45 7.90 -16.47 -9.12
N TYR A 46 8.67 -15.40 -9.32
CA TYR A 46 9.94 -15.18 -8.61
C TYR A 46 9.80 -14.79 -7.14
N THR A 47 8.61 -14.37 -6.68
CA THR A 47 8.44 -13.83 -5.32
C THR A 47 7.13 -14.23 -4.63
N GLN A 48 6.43 -15.27 -5.13
CA GLN A 48 5.14 -15.73 -4.55
C GLN A 48 5.16 -15.89 -3.01
N ALA A 49 6.31 -16.25 -2.45
CA ALA A 49 6.48 -16.38 -1.00
C ALA A 49 6.31 -15.07 -0.21
N PHE A 50 6.41 -13.89 -0.84
CA PHE A 50 6.40 -12.56 -0.21
C PHE A 50 5.45 -11.56 -0.89
N LEU A 51 4.43 -12.05 -1.59
CA LEU A 51 3.46 -11.24 -2.35
C LEU A 51 2.02 -11.38 -1.86
N LYS A 52 1.78 -11.89 -0.65
CA LYS A 52 0.41 -12.06 -0.14
C LYS A 52 -0.32 -10.72 -0.16
N SER A 53 -1.52 -10.69 -0.73
CA SER A 53 -2.41 -9.53 -0.62
C SER A 53 -2.77 -9.31 0.85
N ASN A 54 -2.68 -8.05 1.31
CA ASN A 54 -3.09 -7.68 2.65
C ASN A 54 -4.61 -7.81 2.88
N LEU A 55 -5.40 -8.04 1.82
CA LEU A 55 -6.84 -8.33 1.88
C LEU A 55 -7.13 -9.80 1.54
N ARG A 56 -6.93 -10.22 0.28
CA ARG A 56 -7.41 -11.51 -0.24
C ARG A 56 -6.73 -12.73 0.37
N ASP A 57 -5.42 -12.62 0.65
CA ASP A 57 -4.65 -13.69 1.27
C ASP A 57 -4.61 -13.57 2.81
N ASN A 58 -5.20 -12.49 3.35
CA ASN A 58 -5.21 -12.20 4.77
C ASN A 58 -6.36 -12.96 5.45
N PRO A 59 -6.06 -13.96 6.31
CA PRO A 59 -7.09 -14.79 6.93
C PRO A 59 -8.00 -14.04 7.91
N ILE A 60 -7.60 -12.85 8.38
CA ILE A 60 -8.40 -12.02 9.27
C ILE A 60 -9.36 -11.17 8.43
N LEU A 61 -8.87 -10.52 7.37
CA LEU A 61 -9.65 -9.55 6.61
C LEU A 61 -10.48 -10.16 5.48
N ASN A 62 -10.10 -11.32 4.92
CA ASN A 62 -10.85 -11.97 3.84
C ASN A 62 -12.09 -12.74 4.30
N LYS A 63 -12.25 -12.98 5.60
CA LYS A 63 -13.31 -13.83 6.18
C LYS A 63 -13.89 -13.20 7.43
N LEU A 64 -14.52 -12.04 7.25
CA LEU A 64 -15.13 -11.31 8.35
C LEU A 64 -16.56 -11.80 8.67
N PRO A 65 -16.97 -11.76 9.95
CA PRO A 65 -18.36 -11.99 10.33
C PRO A 65 -19.30 -10.98 9.67
N ARG A 66 -20.58 -11.36 9.56
CA ARG A 66 -21.63 -10.48 9.00
C ARG A 66 -21.69 -9.16 9.78
N GLY A 67 -21.72 -8.05 9.05
CA GLY A 67 -21.80 -6.70 9.62
C GLY A 67 -20.45 -6.08 9.99
N LYS A 68 -19.32 -6.78 9.79
CA LYS A 68 -17.98 -6.20 9.87
C LYS A 68 -17.41 -5.98 8.47
N SER A 69 -16.74 -4.85 8.28
CA SER A 69 -15.94 -4.55 7.10
C SER A 69 -14.45 -4.53 7.45
N PRO A 70 -13.54 -4.76 6.49
CA PRO A 70 -12.11 -4.61 6.74
C PRO A 70 -11.76 -3.23 7.31
N SER A 71 -12.34 -2.16 6.79
CA SER A 71 -12.15 -0.80 7.32
C SER A 71 -12.58 -0.69 8.79
N SER A 72 -13.72 -1.27 9.18
CA SER A 72 -14.16 -1.26 10.59
C SER A 72 -13.16 -1.95 11.51
N VAL A 73 -12.58 -3.08 11.08
CA VAL A 73 -11.58 -3.82 11.87
C VAL A 73 -10.29 -3.02 12.01
N ILE A 74 -9.84 -2.38 10.93
CA ILE A 74 -8.66 -1.49 10.94
C ILE A 74 -8.89 -0.33 11.91
N GLN A 75 -10.04 0.34 11.82
CA GLN A 75 -10.36 1.51 12.65
C GLN A 75 -10.53 1.18 14.13
N GLU A 76 -10.94 -0.04 14.46
CA GLU A 76 -11.12 -0.48 15.85
C GLU A 76 -9.79 -0.70 16.59
N THR A 77 -8.68 -0.93 15.88
CA THR A 77 -7.36 -1.14 16.51
C THR A 77 -6.92 0.01 17.42
N LYS A 78 -6.27 -0.31 18.53
CA LYS A 78 -5.84 0.65 19.57
C LYS A 78 -4.33 0.82 19.63
N THR A 79 -3.57 -0.11 19.05
CA THR A 79 -2.10 -0.09 19.07
C THR A 79 -1.52 -0.37 17.68
N VAL A 80 -0.26 0.00 17.47
CA VAL A 80 0.47 -0.30 16.23
C VAL A 80 0.63 -1.81 16.06
N GLU A 81 0.84 -2.50 17.17
CA GLU A 81 1.02 -3.95 17.25
C GLU A 81 -0.25 -4.70 16.85
N GLU A 82 -1.43 -4.26 17.30
CA GLU A 82 -2.72 -4.80 16.85
C GLU A 82 -2.93 -4.60 15.35
N LEU A 83 -2.59 -3.42 14.83
CA LEU A 83 -2.71 -3.14 13.40
C LEU A 83 -1.73 -4.00 12.57
N ILE A 84 -0.49 -4.18 13.03
CA ILE A 84 0.48 -5.08 12.39
C ILE A 84 -0.07 -6.51 12.38
N TYR A 85 -0.62 -6.98 13.50
CA TYR A 85 -1.23 -8.30 13.57
C TYR A 85 -2.37 -8.47 12.55
N ILE A 86 -3.19 -7.44 12.37
CA ILE A 86 -4.30 -7.47 11.40
C ILE A 86 -3.81 -7.39 9.96
N MET A 87 -2.83 -6.53 9.65
CA MET A 87 -2.35 -6.32 8.27
C MET A 87 -1.32 -7.35 7.81
N ASN A 88 -0.62 -7.97 8.76
CA ASN A 88 0.46 -8.93 8.53
C ASN A 88 0.33 -10.15 9.46
N PRO A 89 -0.81 -10.87 9.50
CA PRO A 89 -1.01 -11.92 10.49
C PRO A 89 -0.03 -13.09 10.30
N PRO A 90 0.45 -13.71 11.39
CA PRO A 90 1.29 -14.88 11.32
C PRO A 90 0.51 -16.07 10.77
N ASP A 91 1.17 -16.91 9.97
CA ASP A 91 0.56 -18.15 9.45
C ASP A 91 0.85 -19.37 10.33
N GLY A 92 1.54 -19.19 11.45
CA GLY A 92 1.92 -20.24 12.40
C GLY A 92 2.98 -21.23 11.87
N ARG A 93 3.44 -21.07 10.63
CA ARG A 93 4.40 -22.00 9.99
C ARG A 93 5.84 -21.52 10.07
N SER A 94 6.07 -20.23 10.32
CA SER A 94 7.41 -19.65 10.46
C SER A 94 7.39 -18.29 11.15
N ASP A 95 8.46 -17.97 11.87
CA ASP A 95 8.68 -16.66 12.51
C ASP A 95 8.67 -15.49 11.51
N PHE A 96 8.97 -15.76 10.23
CA PHE A 96 8.99 -14.77 9.16
C PHE A 96 7.67 -14.65 8.38
N SER A 97 6.63 -15.37 8.79
CA SER A 97 5.36 -15.44 8.05
C SER A 97 4.65 -14.09 7.90
N GLN A 98 4.77 -13.23 8.89
CA GLN A 98 4.18 -11.89 8.90
C GLN A 98 4.78 -10.98 7.80
N ARG A 99 6.03 -11.25 7.38
CA ARG A 99 6.76 -10.43 6.39
C ARG A 99 6.39 -10.77 4.95
N LYS A 100 5.47 -11.72 4.73
CA LYS A 100 5.14 -12.29 3.42
C LYS A 100 4.09 -11.52 2.62
N TYR A 101 3.64 -10.37 3.11
CA TYR A 101 2.62 -9.56 2.45
C TYR A 101 3.24 -8.47 1.57
N ALA A 102 2.53 -8.14 0.49
CA ALA A 102 2.89 -7.11 -0.48
C ALA A 102 3.22 -5.77 0.18
N TRP A 103 2.41 -5.37 1.17
CA TRP A 103 2.71 -4.28 2.08
C TRP A 103 3.05 -4.84 3.46
N ASN A 104 4.30 -4.65 3.87
CA ASN A 104 4.81 -5.18 5.13
C ASN A 104 4.93 -4.07 6.18
N PHE A 105 4.14 -4.19 7.26
CA PHE A 105 4.12 -3.25 8.38
C PHE A 105 5.07 -3.65 9.51
N THR A 106 5.65 -4.86 9.49
CA THR A 106 6.39 -5.42 10.65
C THR A 106 7.56 -4.56 11.11
N ASN A 107 8.16 -3.76 10.23
CA ASN A 107 9.27 -2.86 10.58
C ASN A 107 8.86 -1.72 11.52
N ASN A 108 7.56 -1.57 11.82
CA ASN A 108 7.02 -0.62 12.80
C ASN A 108 6.80 -1.21 14.20
N SER A 109 7.01 -2.52 14.37
CA SER A 109 6.83 -3.20 15.66
C SER A 109 8.00 -2.93 16.61
N ASN A 110 7.71 -2.63 17.87
CA ASN A 110 8.73 -2.65 18.92
C ASN A 110 8.90 -4.03 19.57
N ASP A 111 8.08 -5.01 19.20
CA ASP A 111 8.22 -6.38 19.67
C ASP A 111 9.41 -7.07 18.96
N PRO A 112 10.47 -7.46 19.68
CA PRO A 112 11.66 -8.11 19.09
C PRO A 112 11.36 -9.44 18.40
N SER A 113 10.25 -10.10 18.75
CA SER A 113 9.81 -11.34 18.09
C SER A 113 9.22 -11.07 16.69
N VAL A 114 8.74 -9.85 16.44
CA VAL A 114 8.20 -9.40 15.15
C VAL A 114 9.27 -8.66 14.33
N CYS A 115 10.04 -7.77 14.98
CA CYS A 115 11.13 -7.03 14.36
C CYS A 115 12.27 -6.80 15.36
N SER A 116 13.42 -7.44 15.11
CA SER A 116 14.60 -7.30 15.98
C SER A 116 15.27 -5.93 15.92
N ASN A 117 15.03 -5.15 14.85
CA ASN A 117 15.58 -3.81 14.68
C ASN A 117 14.59 -2.93 13.90
N PRO A 118 13.66 -2.24 14.60
CA PRO A 118 12.63 -1.45 13.95
C PRO A 118 13.25 -0.27 13.20
N LYS A 119 12.95 -0.20 11.90
CA LYS A 119 13.29 0.94 11.04
C LYS A 119 12.12 1.89 10.85
N TYR A 120 10.94 1.54 11.37
CA TYR A 120 9.70 2.29 11.26
C TYR A 120 9.32 2.65 9.81
N THR A 121 9.57 1.71 8.91
CA THR A 121 9.24 1.83 7.48
C THR A 121 8.03 0.99 7.13
N ILE A 122 7.20 1.44 6.19
CA ILE A 122 6.37 0.52 5.40
C ILE A 122 7.24 -0.02 4.26
N GLU A 123 7.24 -1.34 4.07
CA GLU A 123 8.00 -2.01 3.01
C GLU A 123 7.04 -2.53 1.94
N PHE A 124 7.18 -2.02 0.71
CA PHE A 124 6.45 -2.46 -0.46
C PHE A 124 7.26 -3.47 -1.27
N ARG A 125 6.64 -4.61 -1.61
CA ARG A 125 7.31 -5.80 -2.17
C ARG A 125 6.72 -6.30 -3.50
N SER A 126 5.68 -5.66 -4.02
CA SER A 126 4.97 -6.16 -5.21
C SER A 126 5.70 -6.10 -6.55
N PRO A 127 6.52 -5.09 -6.85
CA PRO A 127 7.07 -4.98 -8.19
C PRO A 127 8.06 -6.12 -8.51
N ARG A 128 8.16 -6.47 -9.78
CA ARG A 128 9.09 -7.50 -10.26
C ARG A 128 10.53 -7.07 -10.01
N SER A 129 11.40 -8.06 -9.78
CA SER A 129 12.85 -7.87 -9.86
C SER A 129 13.22 -7.14 -11.14
N THR A 130 14.04 -6.10 -11.02
CA THR A 130 14.52 -5.35 -12.17
C THR A 130 15.80 -4.60 -11.83
N THR A 131 16.67 -4.44 -12.82
CA THR A 131 17.85 -3.58 -12.78
C THR A 131 17.67 -2.31 -13.62
N ALA A 132 16.52 -2.16 -14.29
CA ALA A 132 16.23 -1.01 -15.14
C ALA A 132 15.89 0.21 -14.28
N CYS A 133 16.73 1.25 -14.34
CA CYS A 133 16.61 2.44 -13.49
C CYS A 133 15.24 3.11 -13.62
N ASN A 134 14.71 3.23 -14.84
CA ASN A 134 13.39 3.84 -15.09
C ASN A 134 12.24 3.07 -14.40
N LEU A 135 12.32 1.74 -14.31
CA LEU A 135 11.32 0.94 -13.61
C LEU A 135 11.48 1.08 -12.09
N ILE A 136 12.71 1.12 -11.59
CA ILE A 136 13.00 1.36 -10.17
C ILE A 136 12.45 2.72 -9.74
N GLU A 137 12.74 3.78 -10.49
CA GLU A 137 12.24 5.13 -10.26
C GLU A 137 10.71 5.17 -10.28
N LYS A 138 10.07 4.53 -11.27
CA LYS A 138 8.61 4.44 -11.35
C LYS A 138 8.00 3.85 -10.09
N TRP A 139 8.58 2.78 -9.56
CA TRP A 139 8.03 2.13 -8.37
C TRP A 139 8.33 2.89 -7.09
N ILE A 140 9.45 3.59 -6.99
CA ILE A 140 9.72 4.53 -5.90
C ILE A 140 8.68 5.66 -5.91
N ALA A 141 8.44 6.27 -7.07
CA ALA A 141 7.46 7.33 -7.24
C ALA A 141 6.05 6.85 -6.86
N PHE A 142 5.66 5.65 -7.31
CA PHE A 142 4.40 5.02 -6.92
C PHE A 142 4.28 4.87 -5.41
N THR A 143 5.24 4.20 -4.76
CA THR A 143 5.15 3.87 -3.32
C THR A 143 5.13 5.12 -2.46
N VAL A 144 5.99 6.11 -2.76
CA VAL A 144 6.04 7.36 -1.99
C VAL A 144 4.75 8.18 -2.18
N THR A 145 4.25 8.29 -3.41
CA THR A 145 3.00 9.02 -3.71
C THR A 145 1.80 8.33 -3.05
N PHE A 146 1.73 7.00 -3.14
CA PHE A 146 0.64 6.22 -2.54
C PHE A 146 0.61 6.40 -1.02
N LEU A 147 1.74 6.25 -0.34
CA LEU A 147 1.82 6.41 1.12
C LEU A 147 1.58 7.85 1.55
N HIS A 148 2.11 8.83 0.80
CA HIS A 148 1.83 10.25 1.05
C HIS A 148 0.34 10.55 0.94
N GLY A 149 -0.29 10.20 -0.18
CA GLY A 149 -1.71 10.42 -0.38
C GLY A 149 -2.58 9.69 0.63
N SER A 150 -2.15 8.51 1.08
CA SER A 150 -2.90 7.77 2.10
C SER A 150 -2.96 8.57 3.41
N VAL A 151 -1.91 9.31 3.76
CA VAL A 151 -1.88 10.06 5.02
C VAL A 151 -2.43 11.48 4.90
N THR A 152 -2.31 12.11 3.72
CA THR A 152 -2.72 13.51 3.49
C THR A 152 -4.09 13.70 2.89
N SER A 153 -4.65 12.68 2.22
CA SER A 153 -6.00 12.78 1.66
C SER A 153 -7.00 12.93 2.82
N PRO A 154 -8.02 13.81 2.69
CA PRO A 154 -9.11 13.90 3.67
C PRO A 154 -9.78 12.52 3.85
N GLU A 155 -10.45 12.34 4.99
CA GLU A 155 -10.83 11.05 5.60
C GLU A 155 -11.74 10.13 4.75
N ASN A 156 -12.03 10.47 3.50
CA ASN A 156 -12.98 9.75 2.67
C ASN A 156 -12.45 9.35 1.29
N ILE A 157 -11.33 8.61 1.29
CA ILE A 157 -10.81 7.93 0.08
C ILE A 157 -11.89 7.14 -0.66
N HIS A 158 -12.87 6.62 0.07
CA HIS A 158 -14.01 5.87 -0.46
C HIS A 158 -15.00 6.75 -1.25
N ASN A 159 -15.11 8.04 -0.93
CA ASN A 159 -16.00 8.97 -1.64
C ASN A 159 -15.30 9.65 -2.81
N ASP A 160 -13.99 9.88 -2.68
CA ASP A 160 -13.23 10.69 -3.65
C ASP A 160 -12.68 9.84 -4.80
N PHE A 161 -12.50 8.53 -4.58
CA PHE A 161 -11.84 7.63 -5.54
C PHE A 161 -12.51 6.26 -5.58
N GLU A 162 -12.99 5.87 -6.77
CA GLU A 162 -13.46 4.51 -7.01
C GLU A 162 -12.32 3.48 -6.87
N PRO A 163 -12.59 2.25 -6.39
CA PRO A 163 -11.58 1.19 -6.25
C PRO A 163 -11.25 0.53 -7.61
N THR A 164 -10.96 1.34 -8.62
CA THR A 164 -10.57 0.96 -9.99
C THR A 164 -9.14 1.41 -10.30
N VAL A 165 -8.57 0.95 -11.42
CA VAL A 165 -7.23 1.41 -11.85
C VAL A 165 -7.23 2.91 -12.15
N ASP A 166 -8.33 3.41 -12.72
CA ASP A 166 -8.48 4.84 -13.02
C ASP A 166 -8.64 5.65 -11.72
N GLY A 167 -9.41 5.16 -10.75
CA GLY A 167 -9.51 5.79 -9.42
C GLY A 167 -8.19 5.80 -8.65
N LEU A 168 -7.40 4.71 -8.70
CA LEU A 168 -6.04 4.67 -8.14
C LEU A 168 -5.12 5.70 -8.82
N ASN A 169 -5.19 5.83 -10.15
CA ASN A 169 -4.41 6.83 -10.87
C ASN A 169 -4.83 8.26 -10.48
N GLY A 170 -6.13 8.52 -10.35
CA GLY A 170 -6.66 9.79 -9.86
C GLY A 170 -6.18 10.11 -8.44
N PHE A 171 -6.21 9.13 -7.55
CA PHE A 171 -5.70 9.25 -6.18
C PHE A 171 -4.21 9.65 -6.16
N LEU A 172 -3.38 8.95 -6.94
CA LEU A 172 -1.95 9.23 -7.03
C LEU A 172 -1.66 10.59 -7.69
N TYR A 173 -2.45 10.97 -8.69
CA TYR A 173 -2.32 12.25 -9.39
C TYR A 173 -2.61 13.42 -8.46
N ARG A 174 -3.75 13.37 -7.74
CA ARG A 174 -4.20 14.46 -6.85
C ARG A 174 -3.37 14.57 -5.57
N ASN A 175 -2.78 13.48 -5.12
CA ASN A 175 -2.00 13.43 -3.88
C ASN A 175 -0.48 13.38 -4.12
N ARG A 176 -0.01 14.19 -5.06
CA ARG A 176 1.42 14.34 -5.31
C ARG A 176 2.14 14.93 -4.09
N PRO A 177 3.26 14.35 -3.63
CA PRO A 177 4.02 14.90 -2.51
C PRO A 177 4.53 16.33 -2.82
N PRO A 178 4.46 17.28 -1.87
CA PRO A 178 4.91 18.65 -2.07
C PRO A 178 6.45 18.74 -2.10
N GLY A 179 7.00 19.47 -3.09
CA GLY A 179 8.41 19.88 -3.17
C GLY A 179 9.41 18.76 -3.48
N GLY A 180 10.37 19.01 -4.39
CA GLY A 180 11.54 18.15 -4.62
C GLY A 180 11.26 16.80 -5.31
N THR A 181 9.99 16.41 -5.48
CA THR A 181 9.55 15.21 -6.19
C THR A 181 9.11 15.50 -7.61
N ASP A 182 9.40 16.69 -8.14
CA ASP A 182 9.02 17.03 -9.52
C ASP A 182 9.62 16.11 -10.55
N ASN A 183 10.72 15.45 -10.21
CA ASN A 183 11.36 14.42 -11.02
C ASN A 183 10.95 13.00 -10.67
N TYR A 184 10.20 12.80 -9.59
CA TYR A 184 9.82 11.50 -9.03
C TYR A 184 8.33 11.46 -8.67
N CYS A 185 7.47 11.97 -9.57
CA CYS A 185 6.02 11.94 -9.42
C CYS A 185 5.40 10.84 -10.28
N TRP A 186 4.34 10.20 -9.77
CA TRP A 186 3.62 9.14 -10.48
C TRP A 186 3.09 9.59 -11.85
N GLU A 187 2.67 10.85 -11.95
CA GLU A 187 2.16 11.49 -13.17
C GLU A 187 3.06 11.27 -14.40
N LYS A 188 4.39 11.32 -14.25
CA LYS A 188 5.33 11.09 -15.37
C LYS A 188 5.26 9.70 -15.98
N HIS A 189 4.63 8.77 -15.27
CA HIS A 189 4.50 7.38 -15.67
C HIS A 189 3.08 7.02 -16.13
N LEU A 190 2.16 8.00 -16.15
CA LEU A 190 0.84 7.87 -16.73
C LEU A 190 0.87 8.11 -18.24
N SER A 191 -0.01 7.45 -18.98
CA SER A 191 -0.27 7.81 -20.38
C SER A 191 -1.07 9.12 -20.44
N GLN A 192 -1.04 9.80 -21.59
CA GLN A 192 -1.87 10.98 -21.81
C GLN A 192 -3.36 10.65 -21.61
N ASP A 193 -3.83 9.51 -22.15
CA ASP A 193 -5.20 9.04 -21.94
C ASP A 193 -5.58 8.88 -20.46
N ALA A 194 -4.64 8.40 -19.62
CA ALA A 194 -4.90 8.25 -18.18
C ALA A 194 -4.96 9.63 -17.49
N ILE A 195 -4.10 10.56 -17.90
CA ILE A 195 -4.15 11.95 -17.41
C ILE A 195 -5.46 12.61 -17.83
N ASP A 196 -5.86 12.48 -19.08
CA ASP A 196 -7.09 13.08 -19.61
C ASP A 196 -8.33 12.52 -18.89
N LYS A 197 -8.35 11.22 -18.57
CA LYS A 197 -9.41 10.63 -17.75
C LYS A 197 -9.48 11.23 -16.35
N VAL A 198 -8.33 11.40 -15.69
CA VAL A 198 -8.25 11.99 -14.34
C VAL A 198 -8.68 13.46 -14.35
N LEU A 199 -8.33 14.22 -15.40
CA LEU A 199 -8.66 15.63 -15.52
C LEU A 199 -10.12 15.89 -15.92
N ASN A 200 -10.74 14.98 -16.67
CA ASN A 200 -12.12 15.13 -17.14
C ASN A 200 -13.19 14.61 -16.15
N ASP A 201 -12.80 14.29 -14.90
CA ASP A 201 -13.70 13.85 -13.81
C ASP A 201 -14.64 12.67 -14.15
N VAL A 202 -14.28 11.86 -15.14
CA VAL A 202 -15.21 10.91 -15.78
C VAL A 202 -15.73 9.83 -14.81
N ASP A 203 -15.09 9.61 -13.66
CA ASP A 203 -15.48 8.58 -12.67
C ASP A 203 -15.37 9.05 -11.20
N HIS A 204 -15.48 10.36 -10.91
CA HIS A 204 -15.23 10.88 -9.53
C HIS A 204 -16.48 11.21 -8.70
N HIS A 205 -17.69 10.91 -9.16
CA HIS A 205 -18.91 11.10 -8.35
C HIS A 205 -19.95 10.01 -8.58
N THR A 206 -20.02 9.06 -7.64
CA THR A 206 -21.25 8.29 -7.40
C THR A 206 -21.48 8.08 -5.91
N VAL A 207 -21.94 9.12 -5.22
CA VAL A 207 -22.91 8.94 -4.13
C VAL A 207 -23.98 10.01 -4.33
N GLU A 208 -25.07 9.66 -5.01
CA GLU A 208 -26.33 10.40 -4.82
C GLU A 208 -26.76 10.20 -3.36
N GLU A 209 -27.12 11.30 -2.69
CA GLU A 209 -27.68 11.32 -1.32
C GLU A 209 -28.91 10.43 -1.16
#